data_AF-A0A1C1YS86-F1
#
_entry.id   AF-A0A1C1YS86-F1
#
_cell.length_a   1.000
_cell.length_b   1.000
_cell.length_c   1.000
_cell.angle_alpha   90.00
_cell.angle_beta   90.00
_cell.angle_gamma   90.00
#
_symmetry.space_group_name_H-M   'P 1'
#
loop_
_entity.id
_entity.type
_entity.pdbx_description
1 polymer ?
#
loop_
_entity_poly.entity_id
_entity_poly.type
_entity_poly.pdbx_seq_one_letter_code
_entity_poly.pdbx_strand_id
1 'polypeptide(L)' 'MIIVAYGTAIGQALENPKTTLEELKVLRDHAAAILEAQGDLKGALKKLESEIATRERGRK' A
#
# COMPACT_ATOMS: atom_id res chain seq x y z
N MET A 1 12.30 -1.55 3.27
CA MET A 1 11.00 -1.50 2.58
C MET A 1 10.38 -0.14 2.90
N ILE A 2 10.33 0.76 1.91
CA ILE A 2 10.11 2.20 2.08
C ILE A 2 8.62 2.50 1.86
N ILE A 3 7.77 2.25 2.86
CA ILE A 3 6.35 2.64 2.79
C ILE A 3 6.18 4.14 3.13
N VAL A 4 7.16 4.73 3.82
CA VAL A 4 7.07 6.09 4.38
C VAL A 4 7.38 7.20 3.36
N ALA A 5 8.06 6.92 2.24
CA ALA A 5 8.53 7.99 1.35
C ALA A 5 7.48 8.53 0.36
N TYR A 6 6.47 7.74 -0.06
CA TYR A 6 5.55 8.19 -1.11
C TYR A 6 4.54 9.23 -0.62
N GLY A 7 4.08 9.15 0.63
CA GLY A 7 3.24 10.20 1.22
C GLY A 7 3.98 11.55 1.27
N THR A 8 5.26 11.52 1.66
CA THR A 8 6.14 12.70 1.64
C THR A 8 6.43 13.18 0.22
N ALA A 9 6.69 12.29 -0.73
CA ALA A 9 6.95 12.64 -2.13
C ALA A 9 5.74 13.29 -2.80
N ILE A 10 4.52 12.80 -2.52
CA ILE A 10 3.28 13.42 -2.99
C ILE A 10 3.10 14.80 -2.36
N GLY A 11 3.33 14.94 -1.05
CA GLY A 11 3.28 16.24 -0.36
C GLY A 11 4.23 17.25 -0.98
N GLN A 12 5.51 16.88 -1.12
CA GLN A 12 6.55 17.72 -1.73
C GLN A 12 6.24 18.07 -3.19
N ALA A 13 5.70 17.13 -3.97
CA ALA A 13 5.31 17.36 -5.34
C ALA A 13 4.14 18.34 -5.46
N LEU A 14 3.17 18.30 -4.53
CA LEU A 14 2.05 19.24 -4.47
C LEU A 14 2.48 20.64 -3.99
N GLU A 15 3.46 20.71 -3.09
CA GLU A 15 3.99 21.98 -2.57
C GLU A 15 4.95 22.67 -3.56
N ASN A 16 5.55 21.92 -4.49
CA ASN A 16 6.49 22.46 -5.46
C ASN A 16 5.76 22.98 -6.72
N PRO A 17 5.79 24.30 -6.99
CA PRO A 17 5.12 24.89 -8.16
C PRO A 17 5.76 24.53 -9.51
N LYS A 18 6.94 23.88 -9.50
CA LYS A 18 7.61 23.39 -10.70
C LYS A 18 7.19 21.97 -11.08
N THR A 19 6.46 21.27 -10.21
CA THR A 19 6.00 19.91 -10.50
C THR A 19 5.03 19.96 -11.66
N THR A 20 5.33 19.18 -12.69
CA THR A 20 4.50 19.08 -13.87
C THR A 20 3.29 18.18 -13.63
N LEU A 21 2.25 18.37 -14.43
CA LEU A 21 1.08 17.49 -14.42
C LEU A 21 1.45 16.03 -14.71
N GLU A 22 2.48 15.79 -15.51
CA GLU A 22 2.94 14.45 -15.85
C GLU A 22 3.59 13.76 -14.64
N GLU A 23 4.43 14.47 -13.89
CA GLU A 23 5.02 13.96 -12.64
C GLU A 23 3.94 13.62 -11.59
N LEU A 24 2.90 14.46 -11.47
CA LEU A 24 1.77 14.18 -10.58
C LEU A 24 0.99 12.94 -10.98
N LYS A 25 0.80 12.69 -12.28
CA LYS A 25 0.14 11.47 -12.79
C LYS A 25 0.96 10.22 -12.49
N VAL A 26 2.28 10.27 -12.68
CA VAL A 26 3.17 9.15 -12.34
C VAL A 26 3.10 8.86 -10.83
N LEU A 27 3.16 9.88 -9.97
CA LEU A 27 3.02 9.72 -8.53
C LEU A 27 1.67 9.09 -8.14
N ARG A 28 0.58 9.52 -8.77
CA ARG A 28 -0.76 8.93 -8.56
C ARG A 28 -0.79 7.45 -8.97
N ASP A 29 -0.29 7.12 -10.14
CA ASP A 29 -0.36 5.75 -10.68
C ASP A 29 0.48 4.79 -9.82
N HIS A 30 1.66 5.24 -9.36
CA HIS A 30 2.47 4.48 -8.41
C HIS A 30 1.76 4.31 -7.06
N ALA A 31 1.15 5.37 -6.51
CA ALA A 31 0.42 5.29 -5.26
C ALA A 31 -0.79 4.32 -5.35
N ALA A 32 -1.51 4.35 -6.47
CA ALA A 32 -2.63 3.44 -6.74
C ALA A 32 -2.18 1.97 -6.78
N ALA A 33 -1.09 1.67 -7.50
CA ALA A 33 -0.53 0.32 -7.56
C ALA A 33 -0.10 -0.20 -6.19
N ILE A 34 0.48 0.66 -5.34
CA ILE A 34 0.84 0.31 -3.97
C ILE A 34 -0.40 0.03 -3.12
N LEU A 35 -1.45 0.85 -3.24
CA LEU A 35 -2.70 0.63 -2.51
C LEU A 35 -3.38 -0.67 -2.91
N GLU A 36 -3.36 -1.00 -4.20
CA GLU A 36 -3.86 -2.29 -4.72
C GLU A 36 -3.08 -3.46 -4.11
N ALA A 37 -1.74 -3.41 -4.19
CA ALA A 37 -0.88 -4.45 -3.62
C ALA A 37 -1.05 -4.59 -2.09
N GLN A 38 -1.26 -3.48 -1.37
CA GLN A 38 -1.57 -3.53 0.07
C GLN A 38 -2.94 -4.14 0.35
N GLY A 39 -3.93 -3.91 -0.51
CA GLY A 39 -5.25 -4.53 -0.44
C GLY A 39 -5.16 -6.06 -0.56
N ASP A 40 -4.43 -6.54 -1.56
CA ASP A 40 -4.16 -7.97 -1.76
C ASP A 40 -3.41 -8.57 -0.57
N LEU A 41 -2.39 -7.88 -0.06
CA LEU A 41 -1.66 -8.31 1.12
C LEU A 41 -2.56 -8.41 2.35
N LYS A 42 -3.44 -7.42 2.58
CA LYS A 42 -4.41 -7.43 3.69
C LYS A 42 -5.39 -8.59 3.57
N GLY A 43 -5.86 -8.88 2.36
CA GLY A 43 -6.70 -10.03 2.08
C GLY A 43 -6.00 -11.36 2.35
N ALA A 44 -4.74 -11.49 1.91
CA ALA A 44 -3.92 -12.67 2.14
C ALA A 44 -3.63 -12.90 3.63
N LEU A 45 -3.29 -11.82 4.37
CA LEU A 45 -3.07 -11.87 5.81
C LEU A 45 -4.32 -12.37 6.54
N LYS A 46 -5.50 -11.83 6.22
CA LYS A 46 -6.77 -12.27 6.83
C LYS A 46 -7.04 -13.76 6.60
N LYS A 47 -6.75 -14.28 5.39
CA LYS A 47 -6.88 -15.71 5.09
C LYS A 47 -5.91 -16.54 5.94
N LEU A 48 -4.65 -16.10 6.02
CA LEU A 48 -3.63 -16.75 6.85
C LEU A 48 -4.03 -16.81 8.33
N GLU A 49 -4.52 -15.69 8.89
CA GLU A 49 -5.01 -15.63 10.28
C GLU A 49 -6.18 -16.59 10.52
N SER A 50 -7.12 -16.69 9.57
CA SER A 50 -8.25 -17.63 9.65
C SER A 50 -7.80 -19.09 9.64
N GLU A 51 -6.81 -19.43 8.83
CA GLU A 51 -6.22 -20.78 8.78
C GLU A 51 -5.48 -21.11 10.07
N ILE A 52 -4.70 -20.17 10.62
CA ILE A 52 -4.04 -20.32 11.91
C ILE A 52 -5.07 -20.60 13.00
N ALA A 53 -6.11 -19.78 13.11
CA ALA A 53 -7.16 -19.93 14.13
C ALA A 53 -7.93 -21.27 14.01
N THR A 54 -8.07 -21.80 12.79
CA THR A 54 -8.68 -23.13 12.58
C THR A 54 -7.76 -24.24 13.08
N ARG A 55 -6.47 -24.19 12.75
CA ARG A 55 -5.48 -25.19 13.18
C ARG A 55 -5.26 -25.19 14.70
N GLU A 56 -5.28 -24.01 15.32
CA GLU A 56 -5.17 -23.89 16.78
C GLU A 56 -6.38 -24.47 17.51
N ARG A 57 -7.59 -24.26 17.00
CA ARG A 57 -8.83 -24.82 17.60
C ARG A 57 -8.95 -26.33 17.43
N GLY A 58 -8.41 -26.88 16.34
CA GLY A 58 -8.36 -28.33 16.10
C GLY A 58 -7.29 -29.08 16.91
N ARG A 59 -6.48 -28.39 17.70
CA ARG A 59 -5.40 -28.97 18.53
C ARG A 59 -5.84 -29.21 19.99
N LYS A 60 -7.11 -29.52 20.23
CA LYS A 60 -7.65 -30.02 21.50
C LYS A 60 -8.10 -31.46 21.34
#